data_AF-B1M205-F1
#
_entry.id   AF-B1M205-F1
#
_cell.length_a   1.000
_cell.length_b   1.000
_cell.length_c   1.000
_cell.angle_alpha   90.00
_cell.angle_beta   90.00
_cell.angle_gamma   90.00
#
_symmetry.space_group_name_H-M   'P 1'
#
loop_
_entity.id
_entity.type
_entity.pdbx_description
1 polymer ?
#
loop_
_entity_poly.entity_id
_entity_poly.type
_entity_poly.pdbx_seq_one_letter_code
_entity_poly.pdbx_strand_id
1 'polypeptide(L)'
;MSTPMQDKPLFPLGPILFFGDSVTAELVAGTPPLFSGPQTVARGIAGQSTRDMGRRLRSDIALYGARGLHLIGGRDDILSGKAAPSLDSIVADFVAMLQDARDLYVRTWVGSIPPVDPAAPAAAGLPIPLIGQVNAWLRDHVQAYGAQFIDYDAVLATGTGALRPALSDDGVRLNAAGYAALRDAMMAALTAPGVEQIWAPPESEDAARRRKFLHHFGYLDSNTRYPSPFIQFAGKPGASHYGVPFDADGFLNAVPIVARKPEGETRILVVGDSTTIDGGDIANTLPGRLERILRAGGLDGAKVYNFGVMSSCLTQMTHLIWSRLVTYSPDAILVLSGSTDLFQPWTYDPRPGHPYNAFITQRLYDHFFDTHDPRAREDGLSYEALITLIYEELKRLRAEVGWQSPGWEDAIVHHYELAAHRLTKLSHDHGVPIVSVLQPTILRKRHLTEVERGVASGAFLAYLDRQYAKLEAFTAQLAARRPYRRTFTALDLSGIFRDREEGTFYDVVHYDDPAREIVATRLAAEIRGALDRARTRTPLARVRHLLGGRRR
;
A
#
# COMPACT_ATOMS: atom_id res chain seq x y z
N MET A 1 -23.58 22.00 -39.22
CA MET A 1 -24.48 20.88 -38.89
C MET A 1 -23.62 19.75 -38.37
N SER A 2 -23.51 19.65 -37.05
CA SER A 2 -22.74 18.62 -36.34
C SER A 2 -23.47 17.28 -36.44
N THR A 3 -22.77 16.27 -36.92
CA THR A 3 -23.24 14.87 -36.92
C THR A 3 -23.64 14.48 -35.49
N PRO A 4 -24.80 13.82 -35.27
CA PRO A 4 -25.19 13.37 -33.94
C PRO A 4 -24.13 12.43 -33.37
N MET A 5 -23.83 12.56 -32.07
CA MET A 5 -23.08 11.55 -31.31
C MET A 5 -23.74 10.17 -31.51
N GLN A 6 -23.20 9.37 -32.42
CA GLN A 6 -23.60 7.98 -32.61
C GLN A 6 -23.27 7.17 -31.36
N ASP A 7 -24.31 6.52 -30.82
CA ASP A 7 -24.34 5.37 -29.92
C ASP A 7 -23.07 5.11 -29.10
N LYS A 8 -22.92 5.86 -28.00
CA LYS A 8 -22.00 5.46 -26.94
C LYS A 8 -22.56 4.19 -26.28
N PRO A 9 -21.79 3.09 -26.19
CA PRO A 9 -22.23 1.90 -25.48
C PRO A 9 -22.40 2.23 -23.99
N LEU A 10 -23.60 1.96 -23.47
CA LEU A 10 -23.88 1.95 -22.04
C LEU A 10 -23.43 0.59 -21.51
N PHE A 11 -22.53 0.59 -20.53
CA PHE A 11 -22.11 -0.63 -19.87
C PHE A 11 -23.19 -1.03 -18.85
N PRO A 12 -23.73 -2.25 -18.92
CA PRO A 12 -24.87 -2.68 -18.11
C PRO A 12 -24.57 -2.72 -16.60
N LEU A 13 -23.29 -2.72 -16.23
CA LEU A 13 -22.84 -2.94 -14.86
C LEU A 13 -22.48 -1.67 -14.10
N GLY A 14 -22.50 -0.48 -14.70
CA GLY A 14 -21.94 0.75 -14.08
C GLY A 14 -20.44 0.91 -14.40
N PRO A 15 -19.67 1.74 -13.66
CA PRO A 15 -18.32 2.11 -14.07
C PRO A 15 -17.40 0.89 -14.22
N ILE A 16 -16.80 0.75 -15.41
CA ILE A 16 -15.74 -0.22 -15.68
C ILE A 16 -14.40 0.48 -15.51
N LEU A 17 -13.55 -0.12 -14.67
CA LEU A 17 -12.17 0.26 -14.49
C LEU A 17 -11.32 -0.37 -15.59
N PHE A 18 -10.72 0.43 -16.47
CA PHE A 18 -9.75 -0.04 -17.46
C PHE A 18 -8.37 0.10 -16.85
N PHE A 19 -7.85 -1.01 -16.38
CA PHE A 19 -6.75 -1.09 -15.44
C PHE A 19 -5.58 -1.84 -16.06
N GLY A 20 -4.39 -1.25 -15.99
CA GLY A 20 -3.24 -1.88 -16.61
C GLY A 20 -1.96 -1.08 -16.59
N ASP A 21 -1.02 -1.59 -17.39
CA ASP A 21 0.29 -1.03 -17.66
C ASP A 21 0.26 -0.06 -18.87
N SER A 22 1.40 0.08 -19.57
CA SER A 22 1.52 0.90 -20.78
C SER A 22 0.48 0.62 -21.86
N VAL A 23 0.03 -0.63 -22.06
CA VAL A 23 -0.99 -0.96 -23.08
C VAL A 23 -2.29 -0.23 -22.80
N THR A 24 -2.69 -0.21 -21.53
CA THR A 24 -3.95 0.42 -21.11
C THR A 24 -3.82 1.94 -21.16
N ALA A 25 -2.66 2.49 -20.76
CA ALA A 25 -2.41 3.92 -20.85
C ALA A 25 -2.47 4.42 -22.31
N GLU A 26 -1.86 3.69 -23.23
CA GLU A 26 -1.88 4.01 -24.66
C GLU A 26 -3.25 3.80 -25.30
N LEU A 27 -4.00 2.75 -24.91
CA LEU A 27 -5.40 2.56 -25.33
C LEU A 27 -6.26 3.76 -24.96
N VAL A 28 -6.14 4.25 -23.72
CA VAL A 28 -6.87 5.43 -23.24
C VAL A 28 -6.50 6.67 -24.07
N ALA A 29 -5.21 6.89 -24.28
CA ALA A 29 -4.72 8.02 -25.08
C ALA A 29 -5.19 7.95 -26.55
N GLY A 30 -5.25 6.74 -27.12
CA GLY A 30 -5.69 6.49 -28.49
C GLY A 30 -7.21 6.51 -28.68
N THR A 31 -8.00 6.45 -27.60
CA THR A 31 -9.47 6.43 -27.67
C THR A 31 -10.16 7.40 -26.68
N PRO A 32 -9.80 8.71 -26.63
CA PRO A 32 -10.36 9.64 -25.64
C PRO A 32 -11.90 9.70 -25.58
N PRO A 33 -12.65 9.61 -26.71
CA PRO A 33 -14.11 9.58 -26.66
C PRO A 33 -14.69 8.40 -25.85
N LEU A 34 -14.04 7.23 -25.84
CA LEU A 34 -14.48 6.06 -25.08
C LEU A 34 -14.40 6.30 -23.56
N PHE A 35 -13.42 7.10 -23.13
CA PHE A 35 -13.15 7.45 -21.73
C PHE A 35 -13.78 8.77 -21.28
N SER A 36 -14.66 9.34 -22.11
CA SER A 36 -15.40 10.55 -21.76
C SER A 36 -16.70 10.20 -21.02
N GLY A 37 -16.83 10.50 -19.72
CA GLY A 37 -18.05 10.28 -18.92
C GLY A 37 -17.95 9.22 -17.82
N PRO A 38 -19.04 8.91 -17.11
CA PRO A 38 -18.96 8.27 -15.78
C PRO A 38 -18.79 6.74 -15.78
N GLN A 39 -18.96 6.07 -16.92
CA GLN A 39 -18.97 4.59 -16.97
C GLN A 39 -17.63 3.95 -17.36
N THR A 40 -16.64 4.74 -17.76
CA THR A 40 -15.34 4.25 -18.24
C THR A 40 -14.22 4.97 -17.51
N VAL A 41 -13.52 4.26 -16.64
CA VAL A 41 -12.52 4.84 -15.75
C VAL A 41 -11.13 4.40 -16.18
N ALA A 42 -10.35 5.34 -16.72
CA ALA A 42 -8.99 5.10 -17.18
C ALA A 42 -8.00 4.97 -16.01
N ARG A 43 -7.40 3.80 -15.84
CA ARG A 43 -6.39 3.48 -14.81
C ARG A 43 -5.23 2.65 -15.37
N GLY A 44 -4.81 2.96 -16.60
CA GLY A 44 -3.53 2.52 -17.15
C GLY A 44 -2.40 3.45 -16.71
N ILE A 45 -1.27 2.91 -16.26
CA ILE A 45 -0.07 3.71 -15.91
C ILE A 45 1.13 3.08 -16.61
N ALA A 46 1.74 3.83 -17.52
CA ALA A 46 2.90 3.37 -18.28
C ALA A 46 4.11 3.11 -17.37
N GLY A 47 4.78 1.99 -17.58
CA GLY A 47 5.96 1.56 -16.85
C GLY A 47 5.67 0.79 -15.56
N GLN A 48 4.40 0.48 -15.25
CA GLN A 48 4.03 -0.31 -14.07
C GLN A 48 4.11 -1.81 -14.33
N SER A 49 4.73 -2.53 -13.41
CA SER A 49 4.66 -3.98 -13.37
C SER A 49 3.30 -4.48 -12.88
N THR A 50 2.99 -5.76 -13.10
CA THR A 50 1.82 -6.43 -12.50
C THR A 50 1.78 -6.32 -10.97
N ARG A 51 2.96 -6.24 -10.33
CA ARG A 51 3.08 -5.96 -8.89
C ARG A 51 2.62 -4.55 -8.50
N ASP A 52 3.04 -3.53 -9.25
CA ASP A 52 2.62 -2.14 -9.00
C ASP A 52 1.11 -1.98 -9.19
N MET A 53 0.58 -2.67 -10.21
CA MET A 53 -0.84 -2.79 -10.45
C MET A 53 -1.55 -3.44 -9.24
N GLY A 54 -1.07 -4.58 -8.74
CA GLY A 54 -1.64 -5.25 -7.57
C GLY A 54 -1.74 -4.35 -6.32
N ARG A 55 -0.74 -3.50 -6.07
CA ARG A 55 -0.72 -2.58 -4.92
C ARG A 55 -1.86 -1.56 -4.90
N ARG A 56 -2.36 -1.15 -6.07
CA ARG A 56 -3.40 -0.10 -6.17
C ARG A 56 -4.79 -0.61 -6.53
N LEU A 57 -4.94 -1.89 -6.93
CA LEU A 57 -6.21 -2.39 -7.47
C LEU A 57 -7.40 -2.19 -6.51
N ARG A 58 -7.26 -2.63 -5.25
CA ARG A 58 -8.35 -2.47 -4.25
C ARG A 58 -8.70 -1.00 -4.03
N SER A 59 -7.69 -0.15 -3.93
CA SER A 59 -7.84 1.30 -3.74
C SER A 59 -8.51 1.96 -4.95
N ASP A 60 -8.19 1.56 -6.18
CA ASP A 60 -8.81 2.10 -7.38
C ASP A 60 -10.25 1.60 -7.57
N ILE A 61 -10.50 0.31 -7.35
CA ILE A 61 -11.87 -0.24 -7.33
C ILE A 61 -12.73 0.53 -6.33
N ALA A 62 -12.18 0.79 -5.14
CA ALA A 62 -12.84 1.59 -4.13
C ALA A 62 -13.01 3.04 -4.57
N LEU A 63 -11.97 3.74 -4.98
CA LEU A 63 -12.06 5.16 -5.31
C LEU A 63 -13.08 5.46 -6.41
N TYR A 64 -13.24 4.56 -7.37
CA TYR A 64 -14.13 4.78 -8.53
C TYR A 64 -15.46 4.00 -8.46
N GLY A 65 -15.70 3.25 -7.38
CA GLY A 65 -16.91 2.44 -7.24
C GLY A 65 -17.08 1.45 -8.40
N ALA A 66 -15.96 0.92 -8.90
CA ALA A 66 -15.93 0.09 -10.09
C ALA A 66 -16.78 -1.18 -9.89
N ARG A 67 -17.57 -1.51 -10.90
CA ARG A 67 -18.40 -2.73 -10.95
C ARG A 67 -17.92 -3.69 -12.04
N GLY A 68 -17.17 -3.16 -13.00
CA GLY A 68 -16.38 -3.94 -13.94
C GLY A 68 -14.89 -3.60 -13.82
N LEU A 69 -14.04 -4.56 -14.17
CA LEU A 69 -12.60 -4.44 -14.28
C LEU A 69 -12.18 -5.03 -15.61
N HIS A 70 -11.64 -4.21 -16.49
CA HIS A 70 -10.90 -4.65 -17.66
C HIS A 70 -9.40 -4.58 -17.35
N LEU A 71 -8.73 -5.73 -17.34
CA LEU A 71 -7.36 -5.88 -16.86
C LEU A 71 -6.44 -6.30 -18.01
N ILE A 72 -5.41 -5.52 -18.30
CA ILE A 72 -4.27 -5.92 -19.13
C ILE A 72 -2.99 -5.58 -18.36
N GLY A 73 -2.14 -6.58 -18.11
CA GLY A 73 -0.86 -6.37 -17.42
C GLY A 73 0.18 -7.42 -17.77
N GLY A 74 1.45 -7.12 -17.53
CA GLY A 74 2.57 -8.03 -17.78
C GLY A 74 3.45 -7.60 -18.94
N ARG A 75 3.04 -6.62 -19.76
CA ARG A 75 3.87 -6.12 -20.85
C ARG A 75 5.09 -5.41 -20.30
N ASP A 76 4.89 -4.51 -19.34
CA ASP A 76 6.00 -3.73 -18.77
C ASP A 76 6.90 -4.58 -17.86
N ASP A 77 6.38 -5.66 -17.25
CA ASP A 77 7.19 -6.68 -16.59
C ASP A 77 8.18 -7.34 -17.57
N ILE A 78 7.70 -7.68 -18.77
CA ILE A 78 8.45 -8.44 -19.78
C ILE A 78 9.39 -7.53 -20.60
N LEU A 79 8.93 -6.32 -20.94
CA LEU A 79 9.60 -5.46 -21.92
C LEU A 79 10.47 -4.36 -21.30
N SER A 80 10.32 -4.03 -20.01
CA SER A 80 11.06 -2.91 -19.41
C SER A 80 12.56 -3.18 -19.23
N GLY A 81 13.00 -4.44 -19.22
CA GLY A 81 14.39 -4.83 -18.98
C GLY A 81 14.92 -4.51 -17.57
N LYS A 82 14.06 -4.03 -16.65
CA LYS A 82 14.45 -3.54 -15.31
C LYS A 82 14.63 -4.67 -14.28
N ALA A 83 13.97 -5.81 -14.50
CA ALA A 83 14.06 -7.00 -13.66
C ALA A 83 14.09 -8.25 -14.57
N ALA A 84 14.49 -9.40 -14.03
CA ALA A 84 14.33 -10.69 -14.71
C ALA A 84 12.93 -11.24 -14.37
N PRO A 85 11.89 -11.00 -15.20
CA PRO A 85 10.55 -11.50 -14.91
C PRO A 85 10.55 -13.03 -14.96
N SER A 86 9.72 -13.66 -14.12
CA SER A 86 9.41 -15.08 -14.24
C SER A 86 7.90 -15.26 -14.45
N LEU A 87 7.54 -16.41 -15.03
CA LEU A 87 6.14 -16.80 -15.16
C LEU A 87 5.47 -16.81 -13.78
N ASP A 88 6.12 -17.43 -12.80
CA ASP A 88 5.60 -17.57 -11.44
C ASP A 88 5.35 -16.23 -10.77
N SER A 89 6.21 -15.23 -10.95
CA SER A 89 6.01 -13.91 -10.32
C SER A 89 4.81 -13.18 -10.92
N ILE A 90 4.71 -13.14 -12.25
CA ILE A 90 3.61 -12.48 -12.96
C ILE A 90 2.28 -13.19 -12.64
N VAL A 91 2.30 -14.53 -12.64
CA VAL A 91 1.12 -15.34 -12.28
C VAL A 91 0.69 -15.08 -10.84
N ALA A 92 1.63 -15.02 -9.88
CA ALA A 92 1.29 -14.73 -8.49
C ALA A 92 0.62 -13.35 -8.34
N ASP A 93 1.12 -12.34 -9.03
CA ASP A 93 0.53 -10.99 -9.02
C ASP A 93 -0.88 -10.99 -9.65
N PHE A 94 -1.10 -11.72 -10.74
CA PHE A 94 -2.44 -11.92 -11.32
C PHE A 94 -3.39 -12.67 -10.39
N VAL A 95 -2.92 -13.73 -9.72
CA VAL A 95 -3.72 -14.47 -8.74
C VAL A 95 -4.19 -13.53 -7.63
N ALA A 96 -3.30 -12.70 -7.08
CA ALA A 96 -3.64 -11.73 -6.05
C ALA A 96 -4.69 -10.72 -6.54
N MET A 97 -4.50 -10.15 -7.72
CA MET A 97 -5.46 -9.20 -8.32
C MET A 97 -6.83 -9.84 -8.60
N LEU A 98 -6.85 -11.10 -9.07
CA LEU A 98 -8.08 -11.84 -9.34
C LEU A 98 -8.82 -12.21 -8.05
N GLN A 99 -8.10 -12.59 -6.99
CA GLN A 99 -8.67 -12.80 -5.66
C GLN A 99 -9.27 -11.50 -5.12
N ASP A 100 -8.55 -10.38 -5.22
CA ASP A 100 -9.04 -9.07 -4.80
C ASP A 100 -10.30 -8.66 -5.55
N ALA A 101 -10.31 -8.78 -6.88
CA ALA A 101 -11.47 -8.43 -7.69
C ALA A 101 -12.68 -9.33 -7.35
N ARG A 102 -12.45 -10.63 -7.12
CA ARG A 102 -13.48 -11.58 -6.69
C ARG A 102 -14.04 -11.24 -5.31
N ASP A 103 -13.19 -10.98 -4.33
CA ASP A 103 -13.58 -10.65 -2.96
C ASP A 103 -14.34 -9.32 -2.88
N LEU A 104 -14.03 -8.41 -3.81
CA LEU A 104 -14.73 -7.15 -4.01
C LEU A 104 -15.92 -7.26 -4.97
N TYR A 105 -16.30 -8.48 -5.40
CA TYR A 105 -17.39 -8.78 -6.34
C TYR A 105 -17.39 -7.87 -7.59
N VAL A 106 -16.21 -7.59 -8.14
CA VAL A 106 -16.04 -6.84 -9.38
C VAL A 106 -15.99 -7.81 -10.56
N ARG A 107 -16.84 -7.57 -11.57
CA ARG A 107 -16.82 -8.38 -12.79
C ARG A 107 -15.52 -8.12 -13.54
N THR A 108 -14.73 -9.15 -13.77
CA THR A 108 -13.39 -8.98 -14.34
C THR A 108 -13.27 -9.61 -15.72
N TRP A 109 -12.73 -8.85 -16.66
CA TRP A 109 -12.22 -9.34 -17.94
C TRP A 109 -10.71 -9.15 -17.96
N VAL A 110 -9.99 -10.23 -18.27
CA VAL A 110 -8.54 -10.18 -18.41
C VAL A 110 -8.20 -10.34 -19.88
N GLY A 111 -7.61 -9.30 -20.47
CA GLY A 111 -7.11 -9.35 -21.83
C GLY A 111 -5.76 -10.05 -21.91
N SER A 112 -5.51 -10.75 -23.02
CA SER A 112 -4.18 -11.25 -23.32
C SER A 112 -3.17 -10.08 -23.42
N ILE A 113 -1.93 -10.31 -23.04
CA ILE A 113 -0.83 -9.39 -23.31
C ILE A 113 -0.65 -9.34 -24.84
N PRO A 114 -0.67 -8.16 -25.49
CA PRO A 114 -0.50 -8.06 -26.94
C PRO A 114 0.80 -8.72 -27.42
N PRO A 115 0.78 -9.39 -28.59
CA PRO A 115 1.96 -10.04 -29.15
C PRO A 115 3.03 -9.02 -29.51
N VAL A 116 4.27 -9.49 -29.57
CA VAL A 116 5.45 -8.74 -30.04
C VAL A 116 6.11 -9.55 -31.14
N ASP A 117 6.62 -8.87 -32.17
CA ASP A 117 7.50 -9.51 -33.15
C ASP A 117 8.87 -9.79 -32.52
N PRO A 118 9.26 -11.06 -32.30
CA PRO A 118 10.56 -11.39 -31.71
C PRO A 118 11.74 -10.98 -32.61
N ALA A 119 11.50 -10.70 -33.89
CA ALA A 119 12.53 -10.21 -34.82
C ALA A 119 12.71 -8.68 -34.76
N ALA A 120 11.85 -7.95 -34.04
CA ALA A 120 11.97 -6.51 -33.90
C ALA A 120 13.28 -6.13 -33.16
N PRO A 121 14.03 -5.10 -33.60
CA PRO A 121 15.25 -4.68 -32.91
C PRO A 121 15.05 -4.36 -31.43
N ALA A 122 13.90 -3.80 -31.07
CA ALA A 122 13.55 -3.47 -29.69
C ALA A 122 13.15 -4.70 -28.84
N ALA A 123 12.92 -5.86 -29.46
CA ALA A 123 12.66 -7.13 -28.79
C ALA A 123 13.94 -7.93 -28.47
N ALA A 124 15.10 -7.51 -29.01
CA ALA A 124 16.35 -8.25 -28.88
C ALA A 124 16.79 -8.38 -27.41
N GLY A 125 16.99 -9.62 -26.96
CA GLY A 125 17.43 -9.93 -25.59
C GLY A 125 16.31 -9.91 -24.53
N LEU A 126 15.08 -9.60 -24.92
CA LEU A 126 13.91 -9.63 -24.03
C LEU A 126 13.26 -11.04 -24.03
N PRO A 127 12.64 -11.46 -22.91
CA PRO A 127 12.02 -12.78 -22.81
C PRO A 127 10.64 -12.84 -23.48
N ILE A 128 10.56 -12.55 -24.79
CA ILE A 128 9.32 -12.53 -25.58
C ILE A 128 8.47 -13.81 -25.44
N PRO A 129 9.05 -15.04 -25.38
CA PRO A 129 8.25 -16.26 -25.18
C PRO A 129 7.41 -16.26 -23.89
N LEU A 130 7.76 -15.43 -22.90
CA LEU A 130 7.02 -15.31 -21.65
C LEU A 130 5.62 -14.73 -21.85
N ILE A 131 5.40 -13.90 -22.88
CA ILE A 131 4.08 -13.36 -23.25
C ILE A 131 3.11 -14.51 -23.52
N GLY A 132 3.53 -15.47 -24.36
CA GLY A 132 2.71 -16.63 -24.69
C GLY A 132 2.44 -17.55 -23.50
N GLN A 133 3.43 -17.71 -22.60
CA GLN A 133 3.27 -18.52 -21.38
C GLN A 133 2.26 -17.89 -20.40
N VAL A 134 2.35 -16.57 -20.19
CA VAL A 134 1.40 -15.84 -19.34
C VAL A 134 0.02 -15.86 -19.98
N ASN A 135 -0.11 -15.59 -21.28
CA ASN A 135 -1.40 -15.65 -21.99
C ASN A 135 -2.05 -17.03 -21.92
N ALA A 136 -1.27 -18.10 -22.05
CA ALA A 136 -1.76 -19.47 -21.90
C ALA A 136 -2.27 -19.70 -20.47
N TRP A 137 -1.50 -19.30 -19.45
CA TRP A 137 -1.95 -19.42 -18.07
C TRP A 137 -3.24 -18.64 -17.81
N LEU A 138 -3.32 -17.40 -18.29
CA LEU A 138 -4.51 -16.55 -18.15
C LEU A 138 -5.73 -17.20 -18.80
N ARG A 139 -5.60 -17.70 -20.03
CA ARG A 139 -6.67 -18.39 -20.75
C ARG A 139 -7.23 -19.57 -19.96
N ASP A 140 -6.34 -20.34 -19.35
CA ASP A 140 -6.69 -21.60 -18.67
C ASP A 140 -7.22 -21.38 -17.24
N HIS A 141 -6.84 -20.29 -16.56
CA HIS A 141 -7.05 -20.15 -15.11
C HIS A 141 -7.98 -19.02 -14.66
N VAL A 142 -8.16 -17.93 -15.44
CA VAL A 142 -8.92 -16.76 -14.95
C VAL A 142 -10.38 -17.08 -14.60
N GLN A 143 -10.96 -18.09 -15.26
CA GLN A 143 -12.32 -18.56 -14.99
C GLN A 143 -12.48 -19.13 -13.57
N ALA A 144 -11.45 -19.75 -12.99
CA ALA A 144 -11.48 -20.26 -11.62
C ALA A 144 -11.65 -19.15 -10.57
N TYR A 145 -11.36 -17.91 -10.95
CA TYR A 145 -11.52 -16.71 -10.13
C TYR A 145 -12.78 -15.90 -10.48
N GLY A 146 -13.63 -16.40 -11.39
CA GLY A 146 -14.83 -15.69 -11.85
C GLY A 146 -14.53 -14.56 -12.85
N ALA A 147 -13.38 -14.60 -13.52
CA ALA A 147 -13.02 -13.64 -14.57
C ALA A 147 -13.12 -14.27 -15.97
N GLN A 148 -13.35 -13.43 -16.98
CA GLN A 148 -13.41 -13.84 -18.38
C GLN A 148 -12.10 -13.49 -19.10
N PHE A 149 -11.57 -14.42 -19.89
CA PHE A 149 -10.43 -14.14 -20.75
C PHE A 149 -10.87 -13.48 -22.07
N ILE A 150 -10.16 -12.43 -22.50
CA ILE A 150 -10.30 -11.81 -23.83
C ILE A 150 -9.03 -12.11 -24.62
N ASP A 151 -9.15 -12.90 -25.67
CA ASP A 151 -8.04 -13.28 -26.53
C ASP A 151 -7.79 -12.21 -27.61
N TYR A 152 -6.82 -11.31 -27.37
CA TYR A 152 -6.43 -10.34 -28.37
C TYR A 152 -5.48 -10.90 -29.43
N ASP A 153 -4.84 -12.04 -29.19
CA ASP A 153 -3.94 -12.66 -30.17
C ASP A 153 -4.73 -13.01 -31.44
N ALA A 154 -6.00 -13.38 -31.30
CA ALA A 154 -6.92 -13.64 -32.41
C ALA A 154 -6.99 -12.49 -33.44
N VAL A 155 -6.90 -11.23 -32.99
CA VAL A 155 -6.96 -10.04 -33.85
C VAL A 155 -5.60 -9.38 -34.09
N LEU A 156 -4.65 -9.55 -33.17
CA LEU A 156 -3.34 -8.88 -33.21
C LEU A 156 -2.20 -9.75 -33.76
N ALA A 157 -2.27 -11.07 -33.62
CA ALA A 157 -1.17 -11.96 -33.95
C ALA A 157 -1.24 -12.52 -35.38
N THR A 158 -0.09 -12.78 -35.98
CA THR A 158 0.07 -13.61 -37.17
C THR A 158 -0.17 -15.09 -36.81
N GLY A 159 -0.22 -15.97 -37.82
CA GLY A 159 -0.31 -17.42 -37.59
C GLY A 159 0.90 -18.02 -36.83
N THR A 160 2.00 -17.28 -36.71
CA THR A 160 3.19 -17.67 -35.94
C THR A 160 3.23 -17.07 -34.53
N GLY A 161 2.20 -16.31 -34.13
CA GLY A 161 2.13 -15.65 -32.82
C GLY A 161 2.87 -14.30 -32.73
N ALA A 162 3.48 -13.82 -33.82
CA ALA A 162 4.13 -12.50 -33.86
C ALA A 162 3.11 -11.38 -34.07
N LEU A 163 3.43 -10.14 -33.69
CA LEU A 163 2.56 -9.00 -33.95
C LEU A 163 2.40 -8.77 -35.46
N ARG A 164 1.17 -8.58 -35.94
CA ARG A 164 0.92 -8.33 -37.37
C ARG A 164 1.62 -7.03 -37.82
N PRO A 165 2.39 -7.04 -38.92
CA PRO A 165 3.10 -5.85 -39.40
C PRO A 165 2.20 -4.64 -39.70
N ALA A 166 0.94 -4.85 -40.10
CA ALA A 166 0.01 -3.75 -40.35
C ALA A 166 -0.46 -3.03 -39.06
N LEU A 167 -0.28 -3.66 -37.90
CA LEU A 167 -0.79 -3.19 -36.60
C LEU A 167 0.30 -2.58 -35.71
N SER A 168 1.52 -2.45 -36.23
CA SER A 168 2.68 -1.92 -35.49
C SER A 168 3.68 -1.30 -36.45
N ASP A 169 4.29 -0.19 -36.03
CA ASP A 169 5.33 0.48 -36.81
C ASP A 169 6.74 0.01 -36.42
N ASP A 170 6.90 -0.58 -35.22
CA ASP A 170 8.19 -1.03 -34.67
C ASP A 170 8.22 -2.52 -34.29
N GLY A 171 7.14 -3.26 -34.57
CA GLY A 171 6.97 -4.67 -34.23
C GLY A 171 6.70 -4.93 -32.74
N VAL A 172 6.64 -3.90 -31.90
CA VAL A 172 6.50 -4.02 -30.43
C VAL A 172 5.24 -3.32 -29.94
N ARG A 173 5.02 -2.05 -30.30
CA ARG A 173 3.88 -1.23 -29.88
C ARG A 173 2.77 -1.26 -30.92
N LEU A 174 1.52 -1.23 -30.46
CA LEU A 174 0.39 -1.11 -31.35
C LEU A 174 0.36 0.30 -31.96
N ASN A 175 0.17 0.38 -33.27
CA ASN A 175 -0.16 1.64 -33.93
C ASN A 175 -1.68 1.91 -33.83
N ALA A 176 -2.17 2.96 -34.47
CA ALA A 176 -3.59 3.32 -34.43
C ALA A 176 -4.51 2.19 -34.92
N ALA A 177 -4.10 1.42 -35.94
CA ALA A 177 -4.87 0.28 -36.43
C ALA A 177 -4.86 -0.89 -35.43
N GLY A 178 -3.72 -1.14 -34.77
CA GLY A 178 -3.61 -2.12 -33.70
C GLY A 178 -4.52 -1.81 -32.51
N TYR A 179 -4.52 -0.56 -32.04
CA TYR A 179 -5.40 -0.13 -30.96
C TYR A 179 -6.89 -0.16 -31.34
N ALA A 180 -7.23 0.12 -32.60
CA ALA A 180 -8.59 -0.04 -33.09
C ALA A 180 -9.05 -1.51 -33.03
N ALA A 181 -8.21 -2.45 -33.47
CA ALA A 181 -8.51 -3.88 -33.40
C ALA A 181 -8.66 -4.40 -31.95
N LEU A 182 -7.76 -3.97 -31.05
CA LEU A 182 -7.85 -4.28 -29.62
C LEU A 182 -9.15 -3.73 -29.02
N ARG A 183 -9.47 -2.46 -29.31
CA ARG A 183 -10.70 -1.80 -28.84
C ARG A 183 -11.93 -2.59 -29.29
N ASP A 184 -12.00 -2.99 -30.54
CA ASP A 184 -13.19 -3.66 -31.08
C ASP A 184 -13.40 -5.04 -30.44
N ALA A 185 -12.33 -5.82 -30.26
CA ALA A 185 -12.38 -7.10 -29.56
C ALA A 185 -12.77 -6.93 -28.07
N MET A 186 -12.20 -5.93 -27.41
CA MET A 186 -12.52 -5.57 -26.03
C MET A 186 -14.00 -5.20 -25.90
N MET A 187 -14.50 -4.30 -26.75
CA MET A 187 -15.87 -3.84 -26.72
C MET A 187 -16.86 -4.97 -27.01
N ALA A 188 -16.54 -5.86 -27.95
CA ALA A 188 -17.34 -7.05 -28.22
C ALA A 188 -17.50 -7.93 -26.97
N ALA A 189 -16.44 -8.11 -26.17
CA ALA A 189 -16.50 -8.87 -24.92
C ALA A 189 -17.27 -8.13 -23.82
N LEU A 190 -17.03 -6.82 -23.65
CA LEU A 190 -17.65 -6.01 -22.59
C LEU A 190 -19.15 -5.75 -22.82
N THR A 191 -19.63 -5.87 -24.06
CA THR A 191 -21.02 -5.61 -24.45
C THR A 191 -21.76 -6.83 -25.00
N ALA A 192 -21.16 -8.02 -24.84
CA ALA A 192 -21.76 -9.27 -25.30
C ALA A 192 -23.15 -9.48 -24.66
N PRO A 193 -24.16 -9.98 -25.39
CA PRO A 193 -25.46 -10.31 -24.81
C PRO A 193 -25.32 -11.27 -23.62
N GLY A 194 -26.01 -10.99 -22.51
CA GLY A 194 -25.90 -11.82 -21.32
C GLY A 194 -24.62 -11.59 -20.52
N VAL A 195 -23.84 -10.54 -20.82
CA VAL A 195 -22.73 -10.11 -19.96
C VAL A 195 -23.21 -9.74 -18.55
N GLU A 196 -24.49 -9.40 -18.38
CA GLU A 196 -25.17 -9.30 -17.08
C GLU A 196 -25.48 -10.66 -16.42
N GLN A 197 -25.59 -11.74 -17.19
CA GLN A 197 -26.01 -13.09 -16.75
C GLN A 197 -24.84 -14.06 -16.49
N ILE A 198 -23.60 -13.72 -16.87
CA ILE A 198 -22.43 -14.60 -16.68
C ILE A 198 -21.99 -14.60 -15.20
N TRP A 199 -21.92 -15.81 -14.62
CA TRP A 199 -21.26 -16.25 -13.37
C TRP A 199 -20.55 -15.21 -12.47
N ALA A 200 -21.35 -14.49 -11.70
CA ALA A 200 -21.47 -14.69 -10.26
C ALA A 200 -22.98 -14.93 -10.01
N PRO A 201 -23.45 -15.55 -8.91
CA PRO A 201 -24.87 -15.44 -8.59
C PRO A 201 -25.25 -13.95 -8.68
N PRO A 202 -26.44 -13.58 -9.21
CA PRO A 202 -26.86 -12.19 -9.23
C PRO A 202 -26.60 -11.66 -7.83
N GLU A 203 -25.74 -10.63 -7.76
CA GLU A 203 -25.31 -10.09 -6.48
C GLU A 203 -26.61 -9.82 -5.71
N SER A 204 -26.85 -10.58 -4.64
CA SER A 204 -28.06 -10.38 -3.87
C SER A 204 -28.06 -8.93 -3.40
N GLU A 205 -29.23 -8.34 -3.21
CA GLU A 205 -29.30 -6.98 -2.67
C GLU A 205 -28.45 -6.86 -1.39
N ASP A 206 -28.37 -7.93 -0.60
CA ASP A 206 -27.51 -8.03 0.57
C ASP A 206 -26.02 -8.08 0.24
N ALA A 207 -25.58 -8.83 -0.78
CA ALA A 207 -24.20 -8.82 -1.23
C ALA A 207 -23.79 -7.45 -1.80
N ALA A 208 -24.70 -6.79 -2.54
CA ALA A 208 -24.50 -5.45 -3.09
C ALA A 208 -24.40 -4.40 -1.98
N ARG A 209 -25.30 -4.48 -0.98
CA ARG A 209 -25.23 -3.66 0.22
C ARG A 209 -23.94 -3.91 0.99
N ARG A 210 -23.56 -5.18 1.20
CA ARG A 210 -22.32 -5.56 1.90
C ARG A 210 -21.08 -5.06 1.18
N ARG A 211 -20.99 -5.21 -0.15
CA ARG A 211 -19.88 -4.69 -0.94
C ARG A 211 -19.81 -3.18 -0.88
N LYS A 212 -20.93 -2.47 -1.12
CA LYS A 212 -21.00 -1.01 -0.99
C LYS A 212 -20.57 -0.57 0.40
N PHE A 213 -21.00 -1.28 1.43
CA PHE A 213 -20.60 -1.01 2.80
C PHE A 213 -19.10 -1.23 3.02
N LEU A 214 -18.54 -2.39 2.66
CA LEU A 214 -17.11 -2.68 2.79
C LEU A 214 -16.22 -1.75 1.95
N HIS A 215 -16.75 -1.23 0.85
CA HIS A 215 -16.11 -0.20 0.04
C HIS A 215 -15.98 1.14 0.77
N HIS A 216 -17.07 1.62 1.38
CA HIS A 216 -17.06 2.89 2.13
C HIS A 216 -16.43 2.74 3.52
N PHE A 217 -16.45 1.53 4.07
CA PHE A 217 -16.06 1.19 5.43
C PHE A 217 -15.09 0.01 5.45
N GLY A 218 -14.10 0.03 4.55
CA GLY A 218 -13.05 -1.00 4.46
C GLY A 218 -12.25 -1.19 5.76
N TYR A 219 -12.40 -0.29 6.72
CA TYR A 219 -11.88 -0.46 8.07
C TYR A 219 -12.59 -1.51 8.93
N LEU A 220 -13.76 -1.99 8.53
CA LEU A 220 -14.43 -3.14 9.16
C LEU A 220 -14.00 -4.47 8.52
N ASP A 221 -13.03 -4.44 7.60
CA ASP A 221 -12.43 -5.64 7.05
C ASP A 221 -11.60 -6.36 8.12
N SER A 222 -12.22 -7.37 8.73
CA SER A 222 -11.60 -8.20 9.77
C SER A 222 -10.37 -8.97 9.30
N ASN A 223 -10.08 -9.07 8.00
CA ASN A 223 -8.87 -9.72 7.50
C ASN A 223 -7.62 -8.85 7.70
N THR A 224 -7.76 -7.53 7.61
CA THR A 224 -6.65 -6.58 7.79
C THR A 224 -6.67 -5.86 9.14
N ARG A 225 -7.82 -5.89 9.84
CA ARG A 225 -8.03 -5.23 11.14
C ARG A 225 -8.70 -6.18 12.14
N TYR A 226 -7.99 -7.25 12.44
CA TYR A 226 -8.38 -8.23 13.44
C TYR A 226 -8.08 -7.73 14.86
N PRO A 227 -9.02 -7.81 15.82
CA PRO A 227 -8.83 -7.28 17.17
C PRO A 227 -7.53 -7.77 17.82
N SER A 228 -6.75 -6.82 18.34
CA SER A 228 -5.47 -7.09 18.99
C SER A 228 -5.33 -6.24 20.25
N PRO A 229 -5.05 -6.84 21.43
CA PRO A 229 -4.92 -6.11 22.68
C PRO A 229 -3.90 -4.97 22.60
N PHE A 230 -4.17 -3.87 23.31
CA PHE A 230 -3.33 -2.67 23.43
C PHE A 230 -3.13 -1.82 22.17
N ILE A 231 -3.31 -2.40 20.99
CA ILE A 231 -3.12 -1.70 19.70
C ILE A 231 -4.39 -1.65 18.85
N GLN A 232 -5.54 -2.01 19.43
CA GLN A 232 -6.86 -2.08 18.80
C GLN A 232 -6.98 -3.24 17.80
N PHE A 233 -6.08 -3.33 16.81
CA PHE A 233 -6.09 -4.39 15.80
C PHE A 233 -4.69 -4.67 15.23
N ALA A 234 -4.55 -5.83 14.59
CA ALA A 234 -3.44 -6.24 13.72
C ALA A 234 -4.03 -7.00 12.51
N GLY A 235 -3.20 -7.62 11.68
CA GLY A 235 -3.69 -8.53 10.64
C GLY A 235 -4.35 -9.78 11.22
N LYS A 236 -5.29 -10.39 10.47
CA LYS A 236 -5.89 -11.65 10.89
C LYS A 236 -4.93 -12.81 10.61
N PRO A 237 -4.61 -13.65 11.61
CA PRO A 237 -3.80 -14.84 11.37
C PRO A 237 -4.38 -15.71 10.25
N GLY A 238 -3.54 -16.07 9.27
CA GLY A 238 -3.93 -16.85 8.10
C GLY A 238 -4.64 -16.08 6.98
N ALA A 239 -5.04 -14.82 7.19
CA ALA A 239 -5.39 -13.92 6.09
C ALA A 239 -4.12 -13.33 5.45
N SER A 240 -4.26 -12.69 4.30
CA SER A 240 -3.14 -12.08 3.59
C SER A 240 -3.34 -10.58 3.32
N HIS A 241 -2.23 -9.88 3.13
CA HIS A 241 -2.16 -8.52 2.63
C HIS A 241 -1.26 -8.51 1.40
N TYR A 242 -1.79 -8.12 0.24
CA TYR A 242 -1.13 -8.25 -1.07
C TYR A 242 -0.61 -9.68 -1.35
N GLY A 243 -1.37 -10.71 -0.96
CA GLY A 243 -0.96 -12.11 -1.13
C GLY A 243 0.07 -12.61 -0.11
N VAL A 244 0.62 -11.75 0.75
CA VAL A 244 1.50 -12.15 1.86
C VAL A 244 0.67 -12.49 3.09
N PRO A 245 0.76 -13.72 3.64
CA PRO A 245 0.01 -14.09 4.83
C PRO A 245 0.54 -13.37 6.08
N PHE A 246 -0.38 -12.99 6.96
CA PHE A 246 -0.03 -12.59 8.33
C PHE A 246 0.38 -13.81 9.15
N ASP A 247 1.37 -13.62 10.02
CA ASP A 247 1.78 -14.63 10.99
C ASP A 247 0.73 -14.84 12.10
N ALA A 248 1.02 -15.75 13.04
CA ALA A 248 0.10 -16.09 14.13
C ALA A 248 -0.24 -14.91 15.05
N ASP A 249 0.59 -13.86 15.06
CA ASP A 249 0.41 -12.65 15.86
C ASP A 249 -0.19 -11.48 15.06
N GLY A 250 -0.46 -11.69 13.76
CA GLY A 250 -1.08 -10.70 12.89
C GLY A 250 -0.09 -9.76 12.18
N PHE A 251 1.18 -10.15 12.02
CA PHE A 251 2.22 -9.33 11.40
C PHE A 251 2.81 -9.96 10.13
N LEU A 252 3.35 -9.12 9.23
CA LEU A 252 3.92 -9.58 7.94
C LEU A 252 5.38 -10.03 8.09
N ASN A 253 5.58 -11.23 8.64
CA ASN A 253 6.89 -11.85 8.79
C ASN A 253 6.99 -13.16 7.99
N ALA A 254 8.09 -13.33 7.23
CA ALA A 254 8.32 -14.56 6.46
C ALA A 254 8.52 -15.76 7.39
N VAL A 255 9.14 -15.50 8.54
CA VAL A 255 9.33 -16.45 9.63
C VAL A 255 8.93 -15.74 10.92
N PRO A 256 8.00 -16.31 11.72
CA PRO A 256 7.58 -15.70 12.98
C PRO A 256 8.76 -15.48 13.93
N ILE A 257 8.69 -14.42 14.74
CA ILE A 257 9.67 -14.19 15.79
C ILE A 257 9.56 -15.25 16.88
N VAL A 258 10.70 -15.72 17.37
CA VAL A 258 10.77 -16.65 18.51
C VAL A 258 11.19 -15.92 19.78
N ALA A 259 10.58 -16.30 20.92
CA ALA A 259 10.83 -15.67 22.22
C ALA A 259 12.32 -15.69 22.60
N ARG A 260 12.99 -16.84 22.47
CA ARG A 260 14.42 -16.97 22.69
C ARG A 260 15.18 -16.59 21.43
N LYS A 261 15.98 -15.53 21.49
CA LYS A 261 16.82 -15.08 20.37
C LYS A 261 17.83 -16.18 19.97
N PRO A 262 17.86 -16.62 18.69
CA PRO A 262 18.87 -17.54 18.18
C PRO A 262 20.29 -17.00 18.34
N GLU A 263 21.25 -17.90 18.52
CA GLU A 263 22.66 -17.52 18.61
C GLU A 263 23.16 -16.93 17.28
N GLY A 264 23.94 -15.85 17.35
CA GLY A 264 24.44 -15.13 16.18
C GLY A 264 23.44 -14.18 15.51
N GLU A 265 22.15 -14.21 15.89
CA GLU A 265 21.15 -13.29 15.35
C GLU A 265 21.34 -11.87 15.90
N THR A 266 21.47 -10.89 15.00
CA THR A 266 21.27 -9.47 15.31
C THR A 266 19.83 -9.10 14.98
N ARG A 267 19.00 -9.01 16.03
CA ARG A 267 17.55 -8.87 15.95
C ARG A 267 17.13 -7.41 15.88
N ILE A 268 16.55 -7.02 14.76
CA ILE A 268 16.05 -5.65 14.53
C ILE A 268 14.54 -5.73 14.35
N LEU A 269 13.80 -4.92 15.11
CA LEU A 269 12.35 -4.86 15.01
C LEU A 269 11.95 -3.55 14.35
N VAL A 270 11.11 -3.60 13.32
CA VAL A 270 10.55 -2.41 12.67
C VAL A 270 9.10 -2.27 13.10
N VAL A 271 8.75 -1.09 13.61
CA VAL A 271 7.39 -0.74 14.04
C VAL A 271 6.96 0.45 13.20
N GLY A 272 5.75 0.42 12.68
CA GLY A 272 5.26 1.47 11.80
C GLY A 272 3.81 1.28 11.42
N ASP A 273 3.40 1.97 10.37
CA ASP A 273 2.05 2.00 9.86
C ASP A 273 1.93 1.28 8.51
N SER A 274 1.00 1.72 7.66
CA SER A 274 0.84 1.20 6.31
C SER A 274 2.12 1.30 5.47
N THR A 275 2.98 2.30 5.72
CA THR A 275 4.24 2.50 4.99
C THR A 275 5.25 1.37 5.23
N THR A 276 5.20 0.67 6.37
CA THR A 276 6.14 -0.44 6.64
C THR A 276 5.64 -1.80 6.18
N ILE A 277 4.33 -1.96 5.95
CA ILE A 277 3.72 -3.20 5.43
C ILE A 277 3.58 -3.20 3.90
N ASP A 278 3.63 -2.02 3.32
CA ASP A 278 3.55 -1.79 1.90
C ASP A 278 4.81 -2.25 1.15
N GLY A 279 4.65 -2.69 -0.11
CA GLY A 279 5.71 -3.32 -0.90
C GLY A 279 5.27 -4.55 -1.71
N GLY A 280 4.03 -5.01 -1.60
CA GLY A 280 3.49 -6.13 -2.37
C GLY A 280 3.97 -7.51 -1.91
N ASP A 281 5.27 -7.68 -1.65
CA ASP A 281 5.84 -8.86 -0.99
C ASP A 281 6.80 -8.49 0.14
N ILE A 282 7.17 -9.48 0.97
CA ILE A 282 8.04 -9.28 2.13
C ILE A 282 9.40 -8.67 1.74
N ALA A 283 10.01 -9.13 0.65
CA ALA A 283 11.34 -8.69 0.22
C ALA A 283 11.35 -7.23 -0.22
N ASN A 284 10.23 -6.75 -0.76
CA ASN A 284 10.07 -5.38 -1.25
C ASN A 284 9.53 -4.40 -0.21
N THR A 285 9.02 -4.89 0.93
CA THR A 285 8.74 -4.03 2.07
C THR A 285 9.98 -3.30 2.56
N LEU A 286 9.79 -2.17 3.25
CA LEU A 286 10.89 -1.44 3.86
C LEU A 286 11.73 -2.31 4.82
N PRO A 287 11.15 -3.15 5.69
CA PRO A 287 11.91 -4.11 6.51
C PRO A 287 12.66 -5.17 5.72
N GLY A 288 12.07 -5.71 4.65
CA GLY A 288 12.74 -6.71 3.79
C GLY A 288 13.97 -6.15 3.09
N ARG A 289 13.86 -4.94 2.54
CA ARG A 289 14.99 -4.21 1.95
C ARG A 289 16.06 -3.90 3.00
N LEU A 290 15.65 -3.47 4.20
CA LEU A 290 16.55 -3.21 5.31
C LEU A 290 17.36 -4.47 5.70
N GLU A 291 16.73 -5.65 5.80
CA GLU A 291 17.43 -6.92 6.07
C GLU A 291 18.49 -7.20 5.00
N ARG A 292 18.12 -7.12 3.72
CA ARG A 292 19.03 -7.35 2.60
C ARG A 292 20.23 -6.40 2.64
N ILE A 293 19.98 -5.10 2.82
CA ILE A 293 21.04 -4.07 2.82
C ILE A 293 21.98 -4.25 4.01
N LEU A 294 21.47 -4.59 5.19
CA LEU A 294 22.29 -4.81 6.38
C LEU A 294 23.20 -6.04 6.22
N ARG A 295 22.67 -7.14 5.69
CA ARG A 295 23.48 -8.34 5.39
C ARG A 295 24.54 -8.07 4.34
N ALA A 296 24.17 -7.42 3.23
CA ALA A 296 25.14 -6.99 2.21
C ALA A 296 26.22 -6.05 2.78
N GLY A 297 25.89 -5.29 3.83
CA GLY A 297 26.81 -4.43 4.57
C GLY A 297 27.74 -5.14 5.57
N GLY A 298 27.73 -6.47 5.65
CA GLY A 298 28.57 -7.28 6.54
C GLY A 298 27.96 -7.59 7.91
N LEU A 299 26.65 -7.39 8.09
CA LEU A 299 25.92 -7.83 9.28
C LEU A 299 25.18 -9.13 8.95
N ASP A 300 25.92 -10.22 8.71
CA ASP A 300 25.39 -11.50 8.19
C ASP A 300 24.24 -12.06 9.03
N GLY A 301 24.34 -11.92 10.36
CA GLY A 301 23.31 -12.33 11.31
C GLY A 301 22.10 -11.41 11.42
N ALA A 302 21.99 -10.35 10.59
CA ALA A 302 20.85 -9.44 10.65
C ALA A 302 19.55 -10.18 10.36
N LYS A 303 18.58 -10.01 11.25
CA LYS A 303 17.20 -10.45 11.05
C LYS A 303 16.26 -9.31 11.39
N VAL A 304 15.44 -8.92 10.43
CA VAL A 304 14.50 -7.80 10.53
C VAL A 304 13.08 -8.33 10.58
N TYR A 305 12.37 -8.01 11.65
CA TYR A 305 10.97 -8.38 11.85
C TYR A 305 10.08 -7.16 11.68
N ASN A 306 9.00 -7.31 10.92
CA ASN A 306 8.04 -6.26 10.64
C ASN A 306 6.86 -6.36 11.61
N PHE A 307 6.67 -5.32 12.43
CA PHE A 307 5.53 -5.14 13.32
C PHE A 307 4.70 -3.91 12.90
N GLY A 308 4.71 -3.61 11.61
CA GLY A 308 3.85 -2.59 11.01
C GLY A 308 2.38 -2.95 11.16
N VAL A 309 1.57 -1.95 11.51
CA VAL A 309 0.11 -2.09 11.65
C VAL A 309 -0.55 -0.95 10.89
N MET A 310 -1.39 -1.29 9.92
CA MET A 310 -2.13 -0.34 9.10
C MET A 310 -2.77 0.76 9.96
N SER A 311 -2.57 2.03 9.60
CA SER A 311 -3.17 3.18 10.31
C SER A 311 -2.84 3.26 11.82
N SER A 312 -1.70 2.69 12.24
CA SER A 312 -1.20 2.80 13.61
C SER A 312 -0.56 4.17 13.86
N CYS A 313 -0.95 4.84 14.96
CA CYS A 313 -0.30 6.06 15.42
C CYS A 313 0.86 5.76 16.38
N LEU A 314 1.73 6.74 16.64
CA LEU A 314 2.89 6.56 17.51
C LEU A 314 2.52 6.11 18.93
N THR A 315 1.32 6.47 19.41
CA THR A 315 0.80 5.98 20.70
C THR A 315 0.58 4.47 20.69
N GLN A 316 -0.03 3.91 19.64
CA GLN A 316 -0.21 2.46 19.48
C GLN A 316 1.15 1.76 19.31
N MET A 317 2.04 2.31 18.49
CA MET A 317 3.40 1.78 18.30
C MET A 317 4.18 1.72 19.62
N THR A 318 4.09 2.75 20.45
CA THR A 318 4.73 2.81 21.77
C THR A 318 4.17 1.73 22.71
N HIS A 319 2.85 1.51 22.71
CA HIS A 319 2.24 0.44 23.50
C HIS A 319 2.65 -0.95 23.01
N LEU A 320 2.74 -1.17 21.70
CA LEU A 320 3.22 -2.44 21.14
C LEU A 320 4.64 -2.75 21.60
N ILE A 321 5.52 -1.75 21.53
CA ILE A 321 6.92 -1.89 21.95
C ILE A 321 7.00 -2.29 23.41
N TRP A 322 6.32 -1.53 24.27
CA TRP A 322 6.35 -1.75 25.72
C TRP A 322 5.69 -3.07 26.14
N SER A 323 4.50 -3.36 25.64
CA SER A 323 3.71 -4.51 26.08
C SER A 323 4.23 -5.85 25.55
N ARG A 324 4.97 -5.84 24.44
CA ARG A 324 5.39 -7.06 23.73
C ARG A 324 6.81 -7.01 23.23
N LEU A 325 7.19 -6.03 22.41
CA LEU A 325 8.39 -6.17 21.58
C LEU A 325 9.71 -6.12 22.36
N VAL A 326 9.76 -5.38 23.48
CA VAL A 326 10.95 -5.35 24.34
C VAL A 326 11.28 -6.71 24.97
N THR A 327 10.29 -7.61 25.10
CA THR A 327 10.52 -8.95 25.67
C THR A 327 11.22 -9.90 24.69
N TYR A 328 11.24 -9.57 23.39
CA TYR A 328 11.89 -10.37 22.35
C TYR A 328 13.39 -10.16 22.24
N SER A 329 14.01 -9.50 23.22
CA SER A 329 15.46 -9.23 23.29
C SER A 329 16.04 -8.58 22.00
N PRO A 330 15.43 -7.49 21.49
CA PRO A 330 15.92 -6.81 20.29
C PRO A 330 17.27 -6.13 20.51
N ASP A 331 18.10 -6.13 19.48
CA ASP A 331 19.36 -5.39 19.43
C ASP A 331 19.15 -3.94 18.97
N ALA A 332 18.09 -3.68 18.20
CA ALA A 332 17.62 -2.34 17.85
C ALA A 332 16.13 -2.36 17.49
N ILE A 333 15.45 -1.22 17.69
CA ILE A 333 14.08 -0.99 17.21
C ILE A 333 14.08 0.23 16.29
N LEU A 334 13.48 0.09 15.13
CA LEU A 334 13.20 1.16 14.18
C LEU A 334 11.72 1.52 14.27
N VAL A 335 11.39 2.79 14.47
CA VAL A 335 10.01 3.28 14.52
C VAL A 335 9.80 4.29 13.40
N LEU A 336 8.92 4.00 12.45
CA LEU A 336 8.54 4.91 11.37
C LEU A 336 7.14 5.48 11.68
N SER A 337 7.02 6.80 11.82
CA SER A 337 5.79 7.45 12.30
C SER A 337 5.62 8.89 11.82
N GLY A 338 4.53 9.53 12.23
CA GLY A 338 4.29 10.96 12.09
C GLY A 338 3.18 11.30 11.10
N SER A 339 3.11 10.66 9.93
CA SER A 339 2.03 11.00 8.99
C SER A 339 0.67 10.50 9.46
N THR A 340 0.56 9.23 9.87
CA THR A 340 -0.69 8.68 10.40
C THR A 340 -1.19 9.46 11.60
N ASP A 341 -0.29 9.88 12.48
CA ASP A 341 -0.61 10.72 13.64
C ASP A 341 -1.31 12.04 13.25
N LEU A 342 -1.01 12.60 12.07
CA LEU A 342 -1.57 13.87 11.60
C LEU A 342 -2.82 13.68 10.74
N PHE A 343 -2.81 12.79 9.74
CA PHE A 343 -3.98 12.66 8.88
C PHE A 343 -5.13 11.92 9.53
N GLN A 344 -4.86 11.05 10.50
CA GLN A 344 -5.90 10.23 11.09
C GLN A 344 -6.95 11.06 11.82
N PRO A 345 -6.59 12.01 12.70
CA PRO A 345 -7.57 12.90 13.30
C PRO A 345 -8.35 13.74 12.28
N TRP A 346 -7.71 14.15 11.19
CA TRP A 346 -8.39 14.90 10.15
C TRP A 346 -9.50 14.06 9.49
N THR A 347 -9.17 12.82 9.11
CA THR A 347 -10.00 12.01 8.20
C THR A 347 -10.92 11.04 8.93
N TYR A 348 -10.45 10.46 10.03
CA TYR A 348 -11.02 9.28 10.68
C TYR A 348 -11.51 9.61 12.10
N ASP A 349 -10.84 9.14 13.15
CA ASP A 349 -11.22 9.44 14.53
C ASP A 349 -10.69 10.82 14.95
N PRO A 350 -11.55 11.83 15.13
CA PRO A 350 -11.11 13.22 15.28
C PRO A 350 -10.47 13.51 16.64
N ARG A 351 -10.47 12.57 17.57
CA ARG A 351 -9.93 12.76 18.91
C ARG A 351 -8.40 12.60 18.88
N PRO A 352 -7.63 13.63 19.27
CA PRO A 352 -6.17 13.55 19.30
C PRO A 352 -5.65 12.36 20.11
N GLY A 353 -4.69 11.61 19.54
CA GLY A 353 -4.09 10.44 20.19
C GLY A 353 -4.96 9.19 20.28
N HIS A 354 -6.21 9.22 19.80
CA HIS A 354 -7.04 8.02 19.74
C HIS A 354 -6.64 7.10 18.59
N PRO A 355 -6.81 5.77 18.75
CA PRO A 355 -6.64 4.81 17.67
C PRO A 355 -7.66 4.98 16.54
N TYR A 356 -7.32 4.43 15.38
CA TYR A 356 -8.08 4.55 14.13
C TYR A 356 -9.55 4.12 14.29
N ASN A 357 -10.47 5.07 14.10
CA ASN A 357 -11.93 4.89 14.20
C ASN A 357 -12.40 4.15 15.47
N ALA A 358 -11.68 4.29 16.60
CA ALA A 358 -12.02 3.61 17.85
C ALA A 358 -13.43 3.94 18.36
N PHE A 359 -13.95 5.12 18.04
CA PHE A 359 -15.32 5.51 18.39
C PHE A 359 -16.36 4.56 17.80
N ILE A 360 -16.10 3.94 16.64
CA ILE A 360 -17.06 3.06 15.98
C ILE A 360 -17.30 1.81 16.81
N THR A 361 -16.21 1.18 17.29
CA THR A 361 -16.32 0.03 18.20
C THR A 361 -17.02 0.41 19.50
N GLN A 362 -16.74 1.61 20.04
CA GLN A 362 -17.43 2.11 21.24
C GLN A 362 -18.94 2.26 20.99
N ARG A 363 -19.33 2.86 19.87
CA ARG A 363 -20.75 3.03 19.51
C ARG A 363 -21.46 1.72 19.22
N LEU A 364 -20.78 0.76 18.60
CA LEU A 364 -21.33 -0.59 18.41
C LEU A 364 -21.52 -1.30 19.75
N TYR A 365 -20.57 -1.14 20.68
CA TYR A 365 -20.67 -1.71 22.02
C TYR A 365 -21.87 -1.12 22.77
N ASP A 366 -22.00 0.21 22.80
CA ASP A 366 -23.15 0.89 23.39
C ASP A 366 -24.46 0.41 22.76
N HIS A 367 -24.52 0.36 21.42
CA HIS A 367 -25.73 -0.03 20.70
C HIS A 367 -26.19 -1.46 21.00
N PHE A 368 -25.28 -2.43 21.13
CA PHE A 368 -25.66 -3.82 21.37
C PHE A 368 -25.78 -4.20 22.85
N PHE A 369 -25.09 -3.49 23.74
CA PHE A 369 -24.95 -3.92 25.14
C PHE A 369 -25.52 -2.93 26.16
N ASP A 370 -25.91 -1.71 25.78
CA ASP A 370 -26.63 -0.83 26.70
C ASP A 370 -28.10 -1.25 26.85
N THR A 371 -28.39 -1.95 27.94
CA THR A 371 -29.74 -2.41 28.28
C THR A 371 -30.75 -1.29 28.60
N HIS A 372 -30.30 -0.04 28.70
CA HIS A 372 -31.15 1.14 28.93
C HIS A 372 -31.43 1.92 27.64
N ASP A 373 -30.75 1.64 26.53
CA ASP A 373 -31.02 2.30 25.25
C ASP A 373 -32.23 1.64 24.57
N PRO A 374 -33.39 2.32 24.46
CA PRO A 374 -34.55 1.75 23.80
C PRO A 374 -34.30 1.41 22.32
N ARG A 375 -33.34 2.07 21.66
CA ARG A 375 -32.97 1.82 20.26
C ARG A 375 -32.25 0.48 20.06
N ALA A 376 -31.59 -0.05 21.10
CA ALA A 376 -30.91 -1.34 21.07
C ALA A 376 -31.88 -2.53 20.93
N ARG A 377 -33.16 -2.32 21.27
CA ARG A 377 -34.19 -3.36 21.33
C ARG A 377 -35.11 -3.42 20.12
N GLU A 378 -35.25 -2.30 19.39
CA GLU A 378 -36.29 -2.15 18.36
C GLU A 378 -35.75 -2.24 16.93
N ASP A 379 -34.47 -1.91 16.69
CA ASP A 379 -33.87 -1.88 15.36
C ASP A 379 -32.85 -3.00 15.17
N GLY A 380 -33.06 -3.87 14.18
CA GLY A 380 -31.94 -4.63 13.63
C GLY A 380 -30.92 -3.66 13.02
N LEU A 381 -29.64 -3.76 13.39
CA LEU A 381 -28.60 -2.88 12.87
C LEU A 381 -28.33 -3.15 11.38
N SER A 382 -29.10 -2.53 10.50
CA SER A 382 -28.86 -2.55 9.05
C SER A 382 -27.58 -1.81 8.69
N TYR A 383 -27.05 -2.04 7.49
CA TYR A 383 -25.89 -1.27 6.99
C TYR A 383 -26.16 0.23 7.00
N GLU A 384 -27.36 0.67 6.61
CA GLU A 384 -27.69 2.10 6.58
C GLU A 384 -27.83 2.70 7.99
N ALA A 385 -28.41 1.95 8.93
CA ALA A 385 -28.47 2.37 10.33
C ALA A 385 -27.06 2.50 10.95
N LEU A 386 -26.16 1.56 10.64
CA LEU A 386 -24.77 1.61 11.07
C LEU A 386 -24.04 2.83 10.47
N ILE A 387 -24.25 3.11 9.19
CA ILE A 387 -23.71 4.29 8.51
C ILE A 387 -24.14 5.57 9.21
N THR A 388 -25.44 5.72 9.45
CA THR A 388 -25.99 6.88 10.16
C THR A 388 -25.39 7.00 11.56
N LEU A 389 -25.33 5.91 12.32
CA LEU A 389 -24.75 5.88 13.67
C LEU A 389 -23.28 6.32 13.67
N ILE A 390 -22.48 5.89 12.69
CA ILE A 390 -21.07 6.29 12.56
C ILE A 390 -20.95 7.78 12.22
N TYR A 391 -21.71 8.26 11.23
CA TYR A 391 -21.60 9.66 10.80
C TYR A 391 -22.11 10.65 11.85
N GLU A 392 -23.20 10.34 12.55
CA GLU A 392 -23.71 11.19 13.61
C GLU A 392 -22.73 11.27 14.78
N GLU A 393 -22.12 10.13 15.17
CA GLU A 393 -21.09 10.15 16.20
C GLU A 393 -19.84 10.92 15.75
N LEU A 394 -19.39 10.74 14.50
CA LEU A 394 -18.27 11.49 13.95
C LEU A 394 -18.52 13.00 13.99
N LYS A 395 -19.73 13.45 13.61
CA LYS A 395 -20.13 14.87 13.69
C LYS A 395 -20.09 15.37 15.13
N ARG A 396 -20.67 14.60 16.07
CA ARG A 396 -20.69 14.93 17.50
C ARG A 396 -19.27 15.09 18.04
N LEU A 397 -18.40 14.12 17.77
CA LEU A 397 -17.01 14.14 18.21
C LEU A 397 -16.21 15.29 17.57
N ARG A 398 -16.42 15.58 16.28
CA ARG A 398 -15.78 16.74 15.63
C ARG A 398 -16.17 18.06 16.29
N ALA A 399 -17.43 18.21 16.68
CA ALA A 399 -17.88 19.38 17.43
C ALA A 399 -17.26 19.44 18.83
N GLU A 400 -17.23 18.31 19.54
CA GLU A 400 -16.66 18.19 20.90
C GLU A 400 -15.18 18.58 20.96
N VAL A 401 -14.37 18.08 20.01
CA VAL A 401 -12.93 18.32 20.00
C VAL A 401 -12.53 19.63 19.32
N GLY A 402 -13.49 20.38 18.78
CA GLY A 402 -13.21 21.57 17.96
C GLY A 402 -12.39 21.24 16.72
N TRP A 403 -12.81 20.24 15.94
CA TRP A 403 -12.11 19.76 14.74
C TRP A 403 -11.73 20.91 13.79
N GLN A 404 -10.48 20.90 13.30
CA GLN A 404 -9.84 21.96 12.49
C GLN A 404 -9.60 23.30 13.21
N SER A 405 -9.83 23.40 14.52
CA SER A 405 -9.40 24.57 15.29
C SER A 405 -7.89 24.52 15.61
N PRO A 406 -7.24 25.66 15.88
CA PRO A 406 -5.84 25.68 16.31
C PRO A 406 -5.58 24.82 17.55
N GLY A 407 -6.49 24.83 18.53
CA GLY A 407 -6.34 24.02 19.75
C GLY A 407 -6.41 22.51 19.48
N TRP A 408 -7.24 22.10 18.52
CA TRP A 408 -7.30 20.71 18.05
C TRP A 408 -6.02 20.30 17.32
N GLU A 409 -5.51 21.15 16.42
CA GLU A 409 -4.23 20.91 15.75
C GLU A 409 -3.08 20.76 16.76
N ASP A 410 -2.99 21.66 17.74
CA ASP A 410 -1.96 21.63 18.78
C ASP A 410 -2.05 20.37 19.67
N ALA A 411 -3.27 19.93 19.98
CA ALA A 411 -3.49 18.71 20.75
C ALA A 411 -2.97 17.45 20.02
N ILE A 412 -3.11 17.38 18.69
CA ILE A 412 -2.57 16.27 17.89
C ILE A 412 -1.06 16.18 18.04
N VAL A 413 -0.38 17.31 17.84
CA VAL A 413 1.08 17.39 17.98
C VAL A 413 1.49 17.03 19.41
N HIS A 414 0.80 17.55 20.41
CA HIS A 414 1.07 17.23 21.81
C HIS A 414 1.02 15.73 22.10
N HIS A 415 0.03 15.00 21.58
CA HIS A 415 -0.08 13.56 21.76
C HIS A 415 1.08 12.80 21.09
N TYR A 416 1.52 13.23 19.91
CA TYR A 416 2.71 12.69 19.27
C TYR A 416 3.97 12.93 20.11
N GLU A 417 4.16 14.14 20.63
CA GLU A 417 5.30 14.51 21.49
C GLU A 417 5.36 13.64 22.75
N LEU A 418 4.21 13.43 23.41
CA LEU A 418 4.11 12.56 24.58
C LEU A 418 4.51 11.11 24.26
N ALA A 419 4.05 10.57 23.13
CA ALA A 419 4.41 9.22 22.69
C ALA A 419 5.92 9.11 22.38
N ALA A 420 6.48 10.09 21.67
CA ALA A 420 7.91 10.13 21.38
C ALA A 420 8.77 10.23 22.65
N HIS A 421 8.34 11.01 23.66
CA HIS A 421 9.01 11.05 24.96
C HIS A 421 8.92 9.73 25.73
N ARG A 422 7.82 8.98 25.61
CA ARG A 422 7.72 7.63 26.18
C ARG A 422 8.69 6.67 25.49
N LEU A 423 8.88 6.77 24.17
CA LEU A 423 9.88 5.98 23.45
C LEU A 423 11.31 6.26 23.91
N THR A 424 11.67 7.52 24.21
CA THR A 424 13.01 7.82 24.73
C THR A 424 13.26 7.15 26.08
N LYS A 425 12.24 7.14 26.95
CA LYS A 425 12.28 6.45 28.24
C LYS A 425 12.37 4.94 28.07
N LEU A 426 11.55 4.33 27.22
CA LEU A 426 11.61 2.89 26.92
C LEU A 426 12.99 2.47 26.40
N SER A 427 13.54 3.24 25.46
CA SER A 427 14.88 3.00 24.94
C SER A 427 15.95 3.03 26.03
N HIS A 428 15.86 4.01 26.94
CA HIS A 428 16.80 4.15 28.04
C HIS A 428 16.68 3.00 29.06
N ASP A 429 15.46 2.75 29.56
CA ASP A 429 15.19 1.82 30.66
C ASP A 429 15.49 0.37 30.25
N HIS A 430 15.21 -0.02 29.00
CA HIS A 430 15.52 -1.35 28.50
C HIS A 430 16.92 -1.48 27.89
N GLY A 431 17.66 -0.37 27.75
CA GLY A 431 18.98 -0.36 27.13
C GLY A 431 18.98 -0.74 25.64
N VAL A 432 17.82 -0.69 24.99
CA VAL A 432 17.64 -1.03 23.57
C VAL A 432 17.73 0.25 22.73
N PRO A 433 18.62 0.30 21.72
CA PRO A 433 18.65 1.39 20.78
C PRO A 433 17.33 1.56 20.03
N ILE A 434 16.72 2.74 20.06
CA ILE A 434 15.53 3.07 19.26
C ILE A 434 15.89 4.17 18.26
N VAL A 435 15.67 3.90 16.97
CA VAL A 435 15.74 4.87 15.88
C VAL A 435 14.31 5.28 15.54
N SER A 436 13.88 6.46 15.98
CA SER A 436 12.57 7.05 15.70
C SER A 436 12.68 7.96 14.49
N VAL A 437 11.85 7.71 13.49
CA VAL A 437 11.91 8.35 12.18
C VAL A 437 10.61 9.08 11.91
N LEU A 438 10.71 10.38 11.64
CA LEU A 438 9.64 11.12 10.99
C LEU A 438 9.65 10.75 9.50
N GLN A 439 8.58 10.10 9.05
CA GLN A 439 8.56 9.43 7.74
C GLN A 439 8.58 10.41 6.54
N PRO A 440 9.05 9.94 5.37
CA PRO A 440 8.96 10.69 4.12
C PRO A 440 7.52 11.05 3.78
N THR A 441 7.34 12.20 3.14
CA THR A 441 6.02 12.65 2.68
C THR A 441 6.15 13.48 1.41
N ILE A 442 5.10 13.46 0.58
CA ILE A 442 5.02 14.27 -0.63
C ILE A 442 5.17 15.78 -0.36
N LEU A 443 4.82 16.23 0.85
CA LEU A 443 4.77 17.65 1.24
C LEU A 443 6.10 18.40 1.10
N ARG A 444 7.23 17.68 1.03
CA ARG A 444 8.57 18.26 0.93
C ARG A 444 9.20 18.10 -0.44
N LYS A 445 8.53 17.42 -1.39
CA LYS A 445 9.00 17.24 -2.77
C LYS A 445 8.73 18.51 -3.58
N ARG A 446 9.77 19.06 -4.23
CA ARG A 446 9.68 20.29 -5.02
C ARG A 446 9.04 20.06 -6.39
N HIS A 447 9.39 18.96 -7.04
CA HIS A 447 9.03 18.66 -8.41
C HIS A 447 7.92 17.61 -8.46
N LEU A 448 6.67 18.00 -8.23
CA LEU A 448 5.53 17.06 -8.29
C LEU A 448 5.18 16.72 -9.74
N THR A 449 5.02 15.43 -10.05
CA THR A 449 4.42 14.95 -11.30
C THR A 449 2.91 15.24 -11.35
N GLU A 450 2.27 15.02 -12.49
CA GLU A 450 0.82 15.22 -12.62
C GLU A 450 0.01 14.32 -11.67
N VAL A 451 0.39 13.05 -11.57
CA VAL A 451 -0.22 12.09 -10.63
C VAL A 451 -0.05 12.58 -9.18
N GLU A 452 1.15 12.99 -8.82
CA GLU A 452 1.50 13.49 -7.48
C GLU A 452 0.74 14.76 -7.08
N ARG A 453 0.42 15.65 -8.04
CA ARG A 453 -0.41 16.84 -7.77
C ARG A 453 -1.84 16.50 -7.37
N GLY A 454 -2.34 15.32 -7.74
CA GLY A 454 -3.71 14.87 -7.52
C GLY A 454 -3.95 14.05 -6.25
N VAL A 455 -2.92 13.78 -5.44
CA VAL A 455 -3.02 12.79 -4.34
C VAL A 455 -3.95 13.21 -3.19
N ALA A 456 -4.18 14.51 -3.01
CA ALA A 456 -4.96 15.04 -1.89
C ALA A 456 -5.50 16.45 -2.18
N SER A 457 -6.55 16.84 -1.46
CA SER A 457 -7.12 18.19 -1.56
C SER A 457 -6.17 19.27 -1.01
N GLY A 458 -6.22 20.48 -1.58
CA GLY A 458 -5.35 21.60 -1.17
C GLY A 458 -5.53 22.01 0.30
N ALA A 459 -6.77 21.99 0.83
CA ALA A 459 -7.02 22.31 2.24
C ALA A 459 -6.37 21.30 3.19
N PHE A 460 -6.45 20.01 2.84
CA PHE A 460 -5.84 18.95 3.62
C PHE A 460 -4.30 18.99 3.54
N LEU A 461 -3.73 19.24 2.36
CA LEU A 461 -2.28 19.44 2.20
C LEU A 461 -1.78 20.65 3.00
N ALA A 462 -2.52 21.76 3.02
CA ALA A 462 -2.15 22.94 3.82
C ALA A 462 -2.19 22.67 5.33
N TYR A 463 -3.15 21.88 5.80
CA TYR A 463 -3.17 21.40 7.19
C TYR A 463 -1.94 20.54 7.49
N LEU A 464 -1.69 19.52 6.66
CA LEU A 464 -0.57 18.61 6.86
C LEU A 464 0.76 19.35 6.84
N ASP A 465 0.96 20.29 5.93
CA ASP A 465 2.19 21.08 5.83
C ASP A 465 2.53 21.79 7.14
N ARG A 466 1.55 22.49 7.74
CA ARG A 466 1.69 23.17 9.04
C ARG A 466 2.01 22.19 10.16
N GLN A 467 1.32 21.05 10.21
CA GLN A 467 1.53 20.07 11.28
C GLN A 467 2.87 19.34 11.13
N TYR A 468 3.26 18.99 9.92
CA TYR A 468 4.56 18.37 9.64
C TYR A 468 5.70 19.30 10.06
N ALA A 469 5.59 20.61 9.79
CA ALA A 469 6.58 21.58 10.25
C ALA A 469 6.77 21.58 11.78
N LYS A 470 5.68 21.37 12.54
CA LYS A 470 5.76 21.21 14.00
C LYS A 470 6.48 19.91 14.38
N LEU A 471 6.17 18.78 13.71
CA LEU A 471 6.84 17.50 13.95
C LEU A 471 8.33 17.52 13.57
N GLU A 472 8.69 18.21 12.48
CA GLU A 472 10.09 18.43 12.05
C GLU A 472 10.86 19.21 13.12
N ALA A 473 10.29 20.32 13.59
CA ALA A 473 10.89 21.14 14.65
C ALA A 473 11.07 20.33 15.95
N PHE A 474 10.05 19.56 16.36
CA PHE A 474 10.14 18.69 17.53
C PHE A 474 11.19 17.59 17.35
N THR A 475 11.25 16.95 16.17
CA THR A 475 12.23 15.90 15.85
C THR A 475 13.66 16.44 15.93
N ALA A 476 13.89 17.65 15.40
CA ALA A 476 15.18 18.33 15.51
C ALA A 476 15.55 18.66 16.97
N GLN A 477 14.59 19.14 17.77
CA GLN A 477 14.79 19.38 19.21
C GLN A 477 15.15 18.08 19.94
N LEU A 478 14.44 17.00 19.66
CA LEU A 478 14.68 15.69 20.28
C LEU A 478 16.05 15.13 19.88
N ALA A 479 16.43 15.28 18.60
CA ALA A 479 17.74 14.91 18.09
C ALA A 479 18.88 15.68 18.77
N ALA A 480 18.67 16.92 19.20
CA ALA A 480 19.67 17.74 19.88
C ALA A 480 19.89 17.35 21.36
N ARG A 481 18.92 16.67 22.01
CA ARG A 481 18.99 16.36 23.45
C ARG A 481 20.05 15.30 23.78
N ARG A 482 21.14 15.73 24.41
CA ARG A 482 22.29 14.88 24.82
C ARG A 482 21.99 13.69 25.75
N PRO A 483 21.09 13.74 26.75
CA PRO A 483 20.86 12.57 27.62
C PRO A 483 20.30 11.35 26.85
N TYR A 484 19.62 11.58 25.72
CA TYR A 484 18.96 10.53 24.94
C TYR A 484 19.79 9.99 23.77
N ARG A 485 20.76 10.75 23.25
CA ARG A 485 21.62 10.35 22.10
C ARG A 485 22.38 9.03 22.28
N ARG A 486 22.45 8.49 23.50
CA ARG A 486 23.16 7.24 23.81
C ARG A 486 22.37 5.97 23.49
N THR A 487 21.04 6.04 23.47
CA THR A 487 20.15 4.90 23.17
C THR A 487 19.04 5.28 22.19
N PHE A 488 18.71 6.56 22.07
CA PHE A 488 17.65 7.04 21.19
C PHE A 488 18.22 7.90 20.07
N THR A 489 17.69 7.74 18.86
CA THR A 489 18.00 8.57 17.69
C THR A 489 16.69 9.07 17.11
N ALA A 490 16.54 10.40 17.04
CA ALA A 490 15.45 11.04 16.30
C ALA A 490 15.98 11.44 14.92
N LEU A 491 15.31 11.00 13.87
CA LEU A 491 15.70 11.21 12.48
C LEU A 491 14.54 11.81 11.70
N ASP A 492 14.82 12.88 10.98
CA ASP A 492 13.87 13.47 10.04
C ASP A 492 14.19 13.02 8.62
N LEU A 493 13.25 12.27 8.00
CA LEU A 493 13.32 11.88 6.59
C LEU A 493 12.22 12.52 5.74
N SER A 494 11.48 13.51 6.26
CA SER A 494 10.38 14.17 5.53
C SER A 494 10.84 14.68 4.16
N GLY A 495 12.06 15.25 4.11
CA GLY A 495 12.66 15.87 2.94
C GLY A 495 13.59 14.98 2.12
N ILE A 496 13.64 13.65 2.35
CA ILE A 496 14.60 12.77 1.67
C ILE A 496 14.44 12.77 0.14
N PHE A 497 13.24 13.07 -0.37
CA PHE A 497 12.93 13.15 -1.80
C PHE A 497 12.75 14.58 -2.32
N ARG A 498 13.23 15.59 -1.59
CA ARG A 498 12.99 17.01 -1.89
C ARG A 498 13.29 17.38 -3.34
N ASP A 499 14.42 16.91 -3.85
CA ASP A 499 14.95 17.28 -5.17
C ASP A 499 14.78 16.16 -6.22
N ARG A 500 14.00 15.12 -5.93
CA ARG A 500 13.73 14.03 -6.87
C ARG A 500 12.70 14.49 -7.91
N GLU A 501 13.01 14.35 -9.20
CA GLU A 501 12.13 14.80 -10.29
C GLU A 501 11.14 13.71 -10.71
N GLU A 502 11.53 12.44 -10.62
CA GLU A 502 10.70 11.31 -11.01
C GLU A 502 9.48 11.15 -10.11
N GLY A 503 8.44 10.51 -10.64
CA GLY A 503 7.28 10.07 -9.83
C GLY A 503 7.78 9.21 -8.68
N THR A 504 7.42 9.58 -7.47
CA THR A 504 7.92 8.97 -6.23
C THR A 504 6.75 8.50 -5.38
N PHE A 505 5.73 9.33 -5.23
CA PHE A 505 4.58 9.07 -4.39
C PHE A 505 3.33 8.74 -5.21
N TYR A 506 2.52 7.81 -4.72
CA TYR A 506 1.17 7.55 -5.26
C TYR A 506 0.06 7.96 -4.28
N ASP A 507 0.40 8.29 -3.05
CA ASP A 507 -0.44 9.09 -2.15
C ASP A 507 0.42 10.03 -1.28
N VAL A 508 -0.09 10.53 -0.15
CA VAL A 508 0.65 11.48 0.71
C VAL A 508 1.93 10.88 1.33
N VAL A 509 1.99 9.57 1.52
CA VAL A 509 3.00 8.90 2.35
C VAL A 509 3.60 7.64 1.71
N HIS A 510 2.87 6.96 0.84
CA HIS A 510 3.35 5.76 0.16
C HIS A 510 4.08 6.12 -1.13
N TYR A 511 5.21 5.47 -1.31
CA TYR A 511 6.18 5.76 -2.35
C TYR A 511 6.66 4.50 -3.06
N ASP A 512 7.13 4.64 -4.29
CA ASP A 512 7.51 3.53 -5.17
C ASP A 512 8.72 2.70 -4.68
N ASP A 513 9.03 1.63 -5.41
CA ASP A 513 10.13 0.72 -5.04
C ASP A 513 11.52 1.36 -5.04
N PRO A 514 11.91 2.17 -6.07
CA PRO A 514 13.13 2.95 -6.01
C PRO A 514 13.23 3.87 -4.78
N ALA A 515 12.14 4.55 -4.43
CA ALA A 515 12.06 5.39 -3.25
C ALA A 515 12.20 4.58 -1.95
N ARG A 516 11.54 3.40 -1.86
CA ARG A 516 11.72 2.46 -0.74
C ARG A 516 13.16 2.02 -0.59
N GLU A 517 13.89 1.78 -1.68
CA GLU A 517 15.31 1.42 -1.63
C GLU A 517 16.18 2.53 -1.03
N ILE A 518 15.93 3.79 -1.42
CA ILE A 518 16.64 4.97 -0.90
C ILE A 518 16.42 5.11 0.61
N VAL A 519 15.17 4.99 1.05
CA VAL A 519 14.80 5.07 2.47
C VAL A 519 15.43 3.91 3.24
N ALA A 520 15.31 2.67 2.76
CA ALA A 520 15.90 1.50 3.40
C ALA A 520 17.43 1.64 3.55
N THR A 521 18.11 2.17 2.54
CA THR A 521 19.56 2.42 2.57
C THR A 521 19.93 3.43 3.66
N ARG A 522 19.17 4.54 3.76
CA ARG A 522 19.40 5.52 4.82
C ARG A 522 19.17 4.92 6.21
N LEU A 523 18.10 4.15 6.39
CA LEU A 523 17.76 3.52 7.66
C LEU A 523 18.78 2.44 8.08
N ALA A 524 19.32 1.68 7.11
CA ALA A 524 20.38 0.71 7.37
C ALA A 524 21.63 1.38 7.99
N ALA A 525 22.04 2.53 7.46
CA ALA A 525 23.17 3.29 8.01
C ALA A 525 22.92 3.74 9.46
N GLU A 526 21.71 4.22 9.76
CA GLU A 526 21.33 4.68 11.10
C GLU A 526 21.26 3.53 12.11
N ILE A 527 20.73 2.38 11.70
CA ILE A 527 20.68 1.18 12.54
C ILE A 527 22.08 0.66 12.85
N ARG A 528 22.98 0.60 11.86
CA ARG A 528 24.39 0.23 12.11
C ARG A 528 25.05 1.17 13.11
N GLY A 529 24.88 2.48 12.91
CA GLY A 529 25.39 3.48 13.84
C GLY A 529 24.82 3.32 15.26
N ALA A 530 23.54 2.99 15.40
CA ALA A 530 22.90 2.74 16.69
C ALA A 530 23.45 1.49 17.39
N LEU A 531 23.64 0.39 16.64
CA LEU A 531 24.23 -0.85 17.14
C LEU A 531 25.68 -0.65 17.60
N ASP A 532 26.50 0.10 16.85
CA ASP A 532 27.89 0.36 17.21
C ASP A 532 28.01 1.20 18.50
N ARG A 533 27.15 2.22 18.64
CA ARG A 533 27.03 3.01 19.89
C ARG A 533 26.62 2.13 21.08
N ALA A 534 25.81 1.10 20.85
CA ALA A 534 25.41 0.17 21.91
C ALA A 534 26.54 -0.80 22.30
N ARG A 535 27.28 -1.36 21.33
CA ARG A 535 28.37 -2.34 21.57
C ARG A 535 29.55 -1.77 22.36
N THR A 536 29.90 -0.51 22.13
CA THR A 536 30.96 0.21 22.88
C THR A 536 30.65 0.40 24.38
N ARG A 537 29.48 -0.05 24.86
CA ARG A 537 29.06 0.02 26.27
C ARG A 537 29.52 -1.17 27.11
N THR A 538 29.95 -2.30 26.54
CA THR A 538 30.38 -3.44 27.37
C THR A 538 31.72 -3.13 28.08
N PRO A 539 31.90 -3.48 29.36
CA PRO A 539 33.16 -3.25 30.08
C PRO A 539 34.38 -3.83 29.35
N LEU A 540 34.21 -5.01 28.76
CA LEU A 540 35.21 -5.69 27.92
C LEU A 540 35.58 -4.89 26.65
N ALA A 541 34.62 -4.27 25.96
CA ALA A 541 34.90 -3.46 24.77
C ALA A 541 35.64 -2.15 25.10
N ARG A 542 35.33 -1.51 26.24
CA ARG A 542 36.06 -0.32 26.72
C ARG A 542 37.52 -0.64 27.01
N VAL A 543 37.78 -1.79 27.65
CA VAL A 543 39.15 -2.28 27.92
C VAL A 543 39.88 -2.60 26.61
N ARG A 544 39.20 -3.22 25.63
CA ARG A 544 39.79 -3.51 24.30
C ARG A 544 40.15 -2.24 23.52
N HIS A 545 39.33 -1.20 23.59
CA HIS A 545 39.62 0.09 22.94
C HIS A 545 40.75 0.87 23.64
N LEU A 546 40.83 0.80 24.98
CA LEU A 546 41.93 1.38 25.76
C LEU A 546 43.27 0.67 25.50
N LEU A 547 43.24 -0.65 25.30
CA LEU A 547 44.43 -1.46 25.04
C LEU A 547 44.83 -1.49 23.55
N GLY A 548 43.88 -1.31 22.62
CA GLY A 548 44.11 -1.30 21.17
C GLY A 548 44.66 0.03 20.62
N GLY A 549 44.55 1.14 21.37
CA GLY A 549 45.11 2.45 21.00
C GLY A 549 46.64 2.58 21.18
N ARG A 550 47.35 1.49 21.48
CA ARG A 550 48.81 1.44 21.60
C ARG A 550 49.40 0.25 20.83
N ARG A 551 49.22 0.18 19.51
CA ARG A 551 50.22 -0.44 18.63
C ARG A 551 50.33 0.40 17.35
N ARG A 552 51.55 0.91 17.15
CA ARG A 552 52.04 1.51 15.91
C ARG A 552 52.08 0.48 14.80
#